data_AF-A0A7X8ZBM4-F1
#
_entry.id   AF-A0A7X8ZBM4-F1
#
_cell.length_a   1.000
_cell.length_b   1.000
_cell.length_c   1.000
_cell.angle_alpha   90.00
_cell.angle_beta   90.00
_cell.angle_gamma   90.00
#
_symmetry.space_group_name_H-M   'P 1'
#
loop_
_entity.id
_entity.type
_entity.pdbx_description
1 polymer ?
#
loop_
_entity_poly.entity_id
_entity_poly.type
_entity_poly.pdbx_seq_one_letter_code
_entity_poly.pdbx_strand_id
1 'polypeptide(L)'
;MGNKYSKLNIDRKLIGDWIKLWCEMSLNGEFQISCNDISQRIQYTIINNNKEIKIDFIKCNGGLTSISPKVGRDIETSTKIAEYIYNKAKSMTQNVPFANGFSIIISKEEFDTIIEILKGIDAKVINYSEYLTPGEAQYYLYRLKGPLGDNITLKYFINTSRMQLQGKPLHLYNEIVSIVSDMSEFDDVVDAQLRYCAVDVSNKDIDEEMKYVFGDLYDFLSTTQKSIIAGSFIFSKIAIEMPDYTGLIQPALRGLEGYIKKLLTNEGVECNSEDQLGKFFSRKSKSEPFIMNEDTSLLINNEKKEQTITYLYNYYFKTRHPYNHATSRDFDTVIIESREKADDIFREIISVMVTSFSRYNNNE
;
A
#
# COMPACT_ATOMS: atom_id res chain seq x y z
N MET A 1 -28.68 15.40 -25.58
CA MET A 1 -27.64 15.18 -24.57
C MET A 1 -27.06 13.79 -24.79
N GLY A 2 -25.75 13.66 -24.96
CA GLY A 2 -25.12 12.36 -25.23
C GLY A 2 -25.31 11.40 -24.05
N ASN A 3 -25.47 10.10 -24.33
CA ASN A 3 -25.44 9.07 -23.29
C ASN A 3 -24.05 9.12 -22.62
N LYS A 4 -24.00 9.40 -21.32
CA LYS A 4 -22.74 9.51 -20.55
C LYS A 4 -21.87 8.25 -20.61
N TYR A 5 -22.45 7.11 -20.94
CA TYR A 5 -21.76 5.85 -21.10
C TYR A 5 -21.17 5.61 -22.49
N SER A 6 -21.25 6.58 -23.41
CA SER A 6 -20.82 6.39 -24.80
C SER A 6 -19.36 6.79 -25.01
N LYS A 7 -18.64 5.99 -25.81
CA LYS A 7 -17.30 6.28 -26.33
C LYS A 7 -16.28 6.66 -25.24
N LEU A 8 -16.24 5.86 -24.18
CA LEU A 8 -15.31 6.02 -23.07
C LEU A 8 -13.95 5.41 -23.41
N ASN A 9 -12.88 6.03 -22.89
CA ASN A 9 -11.55 5.44 -22.92
C ASN A 9 -11.42 4.45 -21.74
N ILE A 10 -11.66 3.17 -21.99
CA ILE A 10 -11.62 2.10 -20.99
C ILE A 10 -10.67 1.03 -21.49
N ASP A 11 -9.67 0.66 -20.68
CA ASP A 11 -8.93 -0.57 -20.93
C ASP A 11 -9.87 -1.77 -20.70
N ARG A 12 -10.17 -2.46 -21.79
CA ARG A 12 -11.10 -3.58 -21.82
C ARG A 12 -10.63 -4.76 -20.97
N LYS A 13 -9.32 -4.89 -20.74
CA LYS A 13 -8.75 -5.94 -19.87
C LYS A 13 -9.20 -5.79 -18.43
N LEU A 14 -9.38 -4.56 -17.96
CA LEU A 14 -9.75 -4.24 -16.57
C LEU A 14 -11.24 -4.38 -16.28
N ILE A 15 -12.08 -4.45 -17.31
CA ILE A 15 -13.55 -4.51 -17.15
C ILE A 15 -13.97 -5.73 -16.32
N GLY A 16 -13.37 -6.89 -16.57
CA GLY A 16 -13.67 -8.11 -15.83
C GLY A 16 -13.38 -7.97 -14.34
N ASP A 17 -12.20 -7.43 -14.00
CA ASP A 17 -11.79 -7.20 -12.62
C ASP A 17 -12.67 -6.17 -11.92
N TRP A 18 -13.10 -5.13 -12.63
CA TRP A 18 -13.98 -4.12 -12.07
C TRP A 18 -15.39 -4.63 -11.84
N ILE A 19 -15.92 -5.48 -12.72
CA ILE A 19 -17.20 -6.15 -12.50
C ILE A 19 -17.06 -7.09 -11.32
N LYS A 20 -15.99 -7.89 -11.25
CA LYS A 20 -15.70 -8.77 -10.12
C LYS A 20 -15.67 -7.99 -8.82
N LEU A 21 -14.88 -6.91 -8.77
CA LEU A 21 -14.78 -6.04 -7.60
C LEU A 21 -16.12 -5.39 -7.24
N TRP A 22 -16.91 -4.96 -8.22
CA TRP A 22 -18.25 -4.42 -7.95
C TRP A 22 -19.18 -5.49 -7.37
N CYS A 23 -19.20 -6.70 -7.95
CA CYS A 23 -19.97 -7.83 -7.46
C CYS A 23 -19.59 -8.16 -6.02
N GLU A 24 -18.29 -8.21 -5.75
CA GLU A 24 -17.74 -8.40 -4.42
C GLU A 24 -18.25 -7.32 -3.43
N MET A 25 -18.22 -6.06 -3.86
CA MET A 25 -18.61 -4.93 -3.01
C MET A 25 -20.13 -4.74 -2.87
N SER A 26 -20.95 -5.40 -3.69
CA SER A 26 -22.37 -5.02 -3.87
C SER A 26 -23.37 -6.20 -3.84
N LEU A 27 -22.93 -7.44 -4.07
CA LEU A 27 -23.78 -8.63 -4.13
C LEU A 27 -23.56 -9.55 -2.91
N ASN A 28 -24.58 -10.37 -2.60
CA ASN A 28 -24.55 -11.34 -1.51
C ASN A 28 -24.54 -12.78 -2.01
N GLY A 29 -23.81 -13.66 -1.34
CA GLY A 29 -23.68 -15.06 -1.71
C GLY A 29 -22.76 -15.27 -2.90
N GLU A 30 -22.63 -16.53 -3.34
CA GLU A 30 -21.80 -16.88 -4.47
C GLU A 30 -22.29 -16.17 -5.75
N PHE A 31 -21.34 -15.71 -6.55
CA PHE A 31 -21.62 -15.18 -7.86
C PHE A 31 -20.69 -15.82 -8.88
N GLN A 32 -21.22 -16.05 -10.09
CA GLN A 32 -20.45 -16.52 -11.22
C GLN A 32 -20.46 -15.45 -12.30
N ILE A 33 -19.28 -15.11 -12.79
CA ILE A 33 -19.12 -14.15 -13.89
C ILE A 33 -18.69 -14.95 -15.11
N SER A 34 -19.46 -14.83 -16.18
CA SER A 34 -19.07 -15.33 -17.49
C SER A 34 -18.94 -14.16 -18.45
N CYS A 35 -17.94 -14.26 -19.33
CA CYS A 35 -17.66 -13.26 -20.36
C CYS A 35 -17.87 -13.91 -21.73
N ASN A 36 -18.65 -13.25 -22.58
CA ASN A 36 -18.76 -13.57 -23.99
C ASN A 36 -18.21 -12.40 -24.80
N ASP A 37 -16.98 -12.55 -25.28
CA ASP A 37 -16.30 -11.55 -26.08
C ASP A 37 -16.41 -11.89 -27.58
N ILE A 38 -17.12 -11.03 -28.32
CA ILE A 38 -17.27 -11.11 -29.77
C ILE A 38 -16.74 -9.83 -30.44
N SER A 39 -16.62 -9.84 -31.77
CA SER A 39 -15.95 -8.77 -32.55
C SER A 39 -16.40 -7.34 -32.20
N GLN A 40 -17.68 -7.12 -31.93
CA GLN A 40 -18.26 -5.78 -31.70
C GLN A 40 -18.67 -5.53 -30.24
N ARG A 41 -18.64 -6.56 -29.39
CA ARG A 41 -19.28 -6.53 -28.09
C ARG A 41 -18.62 -7.48 -27.10
N ILE A 42 -18.41 -7.01 -25.89
CA ILE A 42 -18.10 -7.83 -24.72
C ILE A 42 -19.35 -7.86 -23.85
N GLN A 43 -19.92 -9.04 -23.60
CA GLN A 43 -21.05 -9.20 -22.69
C GLN A 43 -20.59 -9.92 -21.44
N TYR A 44 -20.88 -9.34 -20.29
CA TYR A 44 -20.73 -10.02 -19.01
C TYR A 44 -22.09 -10.47 -18.51
N THR A 45 -22.17 -11.73 -18.10
CA THR A 45 -23.33 -12.30 -17.42
C THR A 45 -22.90 -12.69 -16.00
N ILE A 46 -23.56 -12.09 -15.01
CA ILE A 46 -23.34 -12.34 -13.60
C ILE A 46 -24.55 -13.13 -13.10
N ILE A 47 -24.31 -14.33 -12.60
CA ILE A 47 -25.32 -15.14 -11.92
C ILE A 47 -25.11 -14.98 -10.43
N ASN A 48 -26.11 -14.47 -9.70
CA ASN A 48 -26.08 -14.34 -8.26
C ASN A 48 -27.44 -14.77 -7.68
N ASN A 49 -27.45 -15.74 -6.77
CA ASN A 49 -28.68 -16.30 -6.16
C ASN A 49 -29.78 -16.62 -7.18
N ASN A 50 -29.43 -17.31 -8.27
CA ASN A 50 -30.31 -17.64 -9.42
C ASN A 50 -30.90 -16.44 -10.19
N LYS A 51 -30.44 -15.21 -9.91
CA LYS A 51 -30.75 -14.03 -10.72
C LYS A 51 -29.64 -13.80 -11.75
N GLU A 52 -30.04 -13.48 -12.97
CA GLU A 52 -29.15 -13.18 -14.07
C GLU A 52 -29.08 -11.66 -14.30
N ILE A 53 -27.88 -11.10 -14.15
CA ILE A 53 -27.57 -9.70 -14.46
C ILE A 53 -26.71 -9.70 -15.73
N LYS A 54 -27.08 -8.90 -16.73
CA LYS A 54 -26.31 -8.75 -17.96
C LYS A 54 -25.88 -7.31 -18.14
N ILE A 55 -24.67 -7.12 -18.66
CA ILE A 55 -24.15 -5.81 -19.05
C ILE A 55 -23.31 -5.96 -20.31
N ASP A 56 -23.56 -5.09 -21.29
CA ASP A 56 -22.88 -5.08 -22.57
C ASP A 56 -21.87 -3.94 -22.65
N PHE A 57 -20.70 -4.20 -23.25
CA PHE A 57 -19.69 -3.21 -23.61
C PHE A 57 -19.48 -3.24 -25.11
N ILE A 58 -19.83 -2.14 -25.79
CA ILE A 58 -19.75 -2.04 -27.25
C ILE A 58 -18.37 -1.51 -27.63
N LYS A 59 -17.65 -2.28 -28.45
CA LYS A 59 -16.35 -1.90 -29.01
C LYS A 59 -16.58 -0.84 -30.08
N CYS A 60 -16.07 0.37 -29.86
CA CYS A 60 -16.18 1.47 -30.82
C CYS A 60 -14.87 1.64 -31.62
N ASN A 61 -14.95 2.38 -32.72
CA ASN A 61 -13.78 2.80 -33.50
C ASN A 61 -12.81 3.61 -32.63
N GLY A 62 -11.51 3.47 -32.91
CA GLY A 62 -10.45 4.17 -32.17
C GLY A 62 -10.19 3.62 -30.77
N GLY A 63 -10.50 2.35 -30.51
CA GLY A 63 -10.23 1.69 -29.22
C GLY A 63 -11.23 2.03 -28.10
N LEU A 64 -12.13 2.99 -28.32
CA LEU A 64 -13.13 3.41 -27.33
C LEU A 64 -14.16 2.31 -27.04
N THR A 65 -14.84 2.44 -25.90
CA THR A 65 -15.81 1.46 -25.41
C THR A 65 -17.05 2.17 -24.88
N SER A 66 -18.26 1.72 -25.25
CA SER A 66 -19.50 2.24 -24.67
C SER A 66 -20.12 1.22 -23.72
N ILE A 67 -20.63 1.66 -22.57
CA ILE A 67 -21.31 0.78 -21.60
C ILE A 67 -22.82 0.79 -21.90
N SER A 68 -23.42 -0.39 -21.99
CA SER A 68 -24.83 -0.60 -22.25
C SER A 68 -25.45 -1.45 -21.13
N PRO A 69 -25.91 -0.80 -20.03
CA PRO A 69 -26.52 -1.49 -18.90
C PRO A 69 -27.95 -1.96 -19.17
N LYS A 70 -28.62 -1.44 -20.20
CA LYS A 70 -30.04 -1.76 -20.47
C LYS A 70 -30.20 -3.09 -21.22
N VAL A 71 -29.58 -4.14 -20.72
CA VAL A 71 -29.62 -5.49 -21.28
C VAL A 71 -29.98 -6.51 -20.20
N GLY A 72 -30.67 -7.58 -20.58
CA GLY A 72 -31.17 -8.57 -19.62
C GLY A 72 -32.37 -8.09 -18.80
N ARG A 73 -32.64 -8.77 -17.68
CA ARG A 73 -33.83 -8.54 -16.85
C ARG A 73 -33.58 -7.58 -15.68
N ASP A 74 -32.39 -7.63 -15.08
CA ASP A 74 -32.03 -6.77 -13.95
C ASP A 74 -31.31 -5.49 -14.41
N ILE A 75 -32.11 -4.55 -14.92
CA ILE A 75 -31.63 -3.26 -15.46
C ILE A 75 -31.11 -2.35 -14.33
N GLU A 76 -31.65 -2.47 -13.13
CA GLU A 76 -31.23 -1.63 -12.00
C GLU A 76 -29.80 -1.98 -11.57
N THR A 77 -29.52 -3.26 -11.34
CA THR A 77 -28.22 -3.75 -10.90
C THR A 77 -27.14 -3.53 -11.98
N SER A 78 -27.47 -3.81 -13.24
CA SER A 78 -26.57 -3.51 -14.37
C SER A 78 -26.29 -2.01 -14.54
N THR A 79 -27.25 -1.14 -14.24
CA THR A 79 -27.02 0.32 -14.23
C THR A 79 -26.09 0.73 -13.10
N LYS A 80 -26.19 0.12 -11.90
CA LYS A 80 -25.25 0.35 -10.79
C LYS A 80 -23.82 -0.08 -11.16
N ILE A 81 -23.67 -1.22 -11.84
CA ILE A 81 -22.37 -1.68 -12.39
C ILE A 81 -21.83 -0.67 -13.40
N ALA A 82 -22.66 -0.21 -14.35
CA ALA A 82 -22.25 0.77 -15.34
C ALA A 82 -21.81 2.10 -14.73
N GLU A 83 -22.48 2.56 -13.67
CA GLU A 83 -22.10 3.78 -12.96
C GLU A 83 -20.75 3.63 -12.25
N TYR A 84 -20.52 2.50 -11.59
CA TYR A 84 -19.24 2.19 -10.97
C TYR A 84 -18.09 2.19 -11.98
N ILE A 85 -18.27 1.48 -13.10
CA ILE A 85 -17.27 1.39 -14.16
C ILE A 85 -17.04 2.74 -14.83
N TYR A 86 -18.10 3.51 -15.09
CA TYR A 86 -17.98 4.85 -15.65
C TYR A 86 -17.17 5.78 -14.74
N ASN A 87 -17.44 5.79 -13.44
CA ASN A 87 -16.71 6.62 -12.49
C ASN A 87 -15.24 6.18 -12.36
N LYS A 88 -14.97 4.88 -12.38
CA LYS A 88 -13.62 4.32 -12.33
C LYS A 88 -12.82 4.60 -13.60
N ALA A 89 -13.45 4.45 -14.76
CA ALA A 89 -12.87 4.86 -16.03
C ALA A 89 -12.55 6.35 -16.03
N LYS A 90 -13.47 7.19 -15.54
CA LYS A 90 -13.27 8.63 -15.44
C LYS A 90 -12.11 9.01 -14.52
N SER A 91 -12.00 8.38 -13.34
CA SER A 91 -10.89 8.63 -12.41
C SER A 91 -9.54 8.21 -13.00
N MET A 92 -9.49 7.09 -13.74
CA MET A 92 -8.27 6.67 -14.42
C MET A 92 -7.92 7.52 -15.63
N THR A 93 -8.90 8.01 -16.41
CA THR A 93 -8.60 8.98 -17.49
C THR A 93 -8.05 10.30 -16.97
N GLN A 94 -8.23 10.57 -15.68
CA GLN A 94 -7.62 11.71 -14.98
C GLN A 94 -6.31 11.34 -14.27
N ASN A 95 -5.88 10.06 -14.30
CA ASN A 95 -4.69 9.53 -13.62
C ASN A 95 -4.49 10.12 -12.22
N VAL A 96 -5.56 10.20 -11.43
CA VAL A 96 -5.48 10.79 -10.08
C VAL A 96 -4.99 9.71 -9.13
N PRO A 97 -3.75 9.81 -8.61
CA PRO A 97 -3.25 8.84 -7.64
C PRO A 97 -4.09 8.89 -6.38
N PHE A 98 -4.16 7.76 -5.68
CA PHE A 98 -4.85 7.58 -4.39
C PHE A 98 -6.38 7.55 -4.48
N ALA A 99 -6.97 7.80 -5.65
CA ALA A 99 -8.42 7.85 -5.83
C ALA A 99 -9.12 6.47 -5.76
N ASN A 100 -8.40 5.39 -6.05
CA ASN A 100 -8.97 4.05 -6.16
C ASN A 100 -9.11 3.30 -4.82
N GLY A 101 -8.45 3.80 -3.76
CA GLY A 101 -8.27 3.08 -2.50
C GLY A 101 -7.33 1.87 -2.64
N PHE A 102 -6.58 1.58 -1.59
CA PHE A 102 -5.80 0.35 -1.48
C PHE A 102 -6.77 -0.78 -1.14
N SER A 103 -6.78 -1.89 -1.89
CA SER A 103 -7.71 -2.99 -1.64
C SER A 103 -7.04 -4.34 -1.75
N ILE A 104 -7.28 -5.18 -0.73
CA ILE A 104 -6.67 -6.49 -0.57
C ILE A 104 -7.65 -7.46 0.08
N ILE A 105 -7.43 -8.77 -0.12
CA ILE A 105 -8.19 -9.83 0.54
C ILE A 105 -7.47 -10.19 1.85
N ILE A 106 -8.20 -10.12 2.96
CA ILE A 106 -7.74 -10.55 4.29
C ILE A 106 -8.91 -11.15 5.06
N SER A 107 -8.65 -12.10 5.95
CA SER A 107 -9.64 -12.68 6.85
C SER A 107 -10.24 -11.65 7.81
N LYS A 108 -11.35 -12.02 8.47
CA LYS A 108 -12.00 -11.14 9.44
C LYS A 108 -11.13 -10.97 10.68
N GLU A 109 -10.44 -12.04 11.07
CA GLU A 109 -9.52 -12.10 12.18
C GLU A 109 -8.30 -11.21 11.94
N GLU A 110 -7.72 -11.23 10.74
CA GLU A 110 -6.64 -10.31 10.34
C GLU A 110 -7.13 -8.86 10.33
N PHE A 111 -8.34 -8.60 9.81
CA PHE A 111 -8.92 -7.26 9.85
C PHE A 111 -9.10 -6.73 11.28
N ASP A 112 -9.59 -7.57 12.21
CA ASP A 112 -9.66 -7.19 13.63
C ASP A 112 -8.28 -6.95 14.22
N THR A 113 -7.31 -7.81 13.91
CA THR A 113 -5.91 -7.64 14.34
C THR A 113 -5.35 -6.30 13.88
N ILE A 114 -5.59 -5.90 12.62
CA ILE A 114 -5.20 -4.58 12.10
C ILE A 114 -5.84 -3.47 12.95
N ILE A 115 -7.13 -3.54 13.24
CA ILE A 115 -7.82 -2.52 14.05
C ILE A 115 -7.23 -2.43 15.46
N GLU A 116 -6.91 -3.56 16.10
CA GLU A 116 -6.31 -3.57 17.44
C GLU A 116 -4.87 -3.02 17.44
N ILE A 117 -4.04 -3.39 16.46
CA ILE A 117 -2.69 -2.82 16.31
C ILE A 117 -2.77 -1.30 16.12
N LEU A 118 -3.71 -0.81 15.30
CA LEU A 118 -3.89 0.63 15.07
C LEU A 118 -4.29 1.37 16.34
N LYS A 119 -5.16 0.80 17.18
CA LYS A 119 -5.47 1.37 18.50
C LYS A 119 -4.25 1.42 19.40
N GLY A 120 -3.38 0.41 19.34
CA GLY A 120 -2.12 0.34 20.09
C GLY A 120 -1.10 1.42 19.73
N ILE A 121 -1.16 1.97 18.51
CA ILE A 121 -0.31 3.09 18.05
C ILE A 121 -1.02 4.46 18.13
N ASP A 122 -1.95 4.61 19.08
CA ASP A 122 -2.72 5.83 19.35
C ASP A 122 -3.62 6.33 18.21
N ALA A 123 -3.99 5.45 17.26
CA ALA A 123 -5.01 5.80 16.26
C ALA A 123 -6.41 5.84 16.90
N LYS A 124 -7.09 6.98 16.78
CA LYS A 124 -8.42 7.20 17.37
C LYS A 124 -9.51 6.83 16.38
N VAL A 125 -10.44 5.96 16.78
CA VAL A 125 -11.67 5.70 16.02
C VAL A 125 -12.58 6.93 16.13
N ILE A 126 -12.68 7.71 15.06
CA ILE A 126 -13.54 8.90 14.99
C ILE A 126 -14.97 8.56 14.57
N ASN A 127 -15.15 7.45 13.85
CA ASN A 127 -16.45 6.92 13.49
C ASN A 127 -16.36 5.41 13.25
N TYR A 128 -17.40 4.70 13.67
CA TYR A 128 -17.64 3.31 13.34
C TYR A 128 -19.06 3.19 12.80
N SER A 129 -19.23 2.37 11.76
CA SER A 129 -20.54 1.99 11.25
C SER A 129 -20.48 0.58 10.67
N GLU A 130 -21.60 -0.11 10.74
CA GLU A 130 -21.78 -1.42 10.11
C GLU A 130 -23.02 -1.40 9.21
N TYR A 131 -22.98 -2.22 8.18
CA TYR A 131 -24.10 -2.47 7.30
C TYR A 131 -24.29 -3.96 7.19
N LEU A 132 -25.30 -4.50 7.86
CA LEU A 132 -25.54 -5.94 7.99
C LEU A 132 -26.86 -6.38 7.37
N THR A 133 -27.42 -5.58 6.46
CA THR A 133 -28.71 -5.85 5.81
C THR A 133 -28.65 -7.18 5.03
N PRO A 134 -29.51 -8.16 5.32
CA PRO A 134 -29.58 -9.40 4.55
C PRO A 134 -29.95 -9.14 3.09
N GLY A 135 -29.24 -9.78 2.16
CA GLY A 135 -29.44 -9.61 0.72
C GLY A 135 -28.68 -8.43 0.08
N GLU A 136 -28.00 -7.60 0.87
CA GLU A 136 -27.14 -6.52 0.39
C GLU A 136 -25.71 -6.63 0.94
N ALA A 137 -24.73 -6.05 0.22
CA ALA A 137 -23.32 -6.18 0.57
C ALA A 137 -23.03 -5.69 1.98
N GLN A 138 -22.59 -6.62 2.81
CA GLN A 138 -22.38 -6.37 4.24
C GLN A 138 -20.97 -5.88 4.51
N TYR A 139 -20.83 -4.90 5.41
CA TYR A 139 -19.53 -4.34 5.72
C TYR A 139 -19.40 -3.77 7.14
N TYR A 140 -18.16 -3.70 7.60
CA TYR A 140 -17.72 -2.85 8.71
C TYR A 140 -16.95 -1.66 8.15
N LEU A 141 -17.13 -0.47 8.73
CA LEU A 141 -16.44 0.74 8.32
C LEU A 141 -15.91 1.48 9.56
N TYR A 142 -14.61 1.69 9.58
CA TYR A 142 -13.89 2.47 10.57
C TYR A 142 -13.31 3.71 9.91
N ARG A 143 -13.53 4.87 10.51
CA ARG A 143 -12.74 6.07 10.24
C ARG A 143 -11.81 6.29 11.41
N LEU A 144 -10.53 6.40 11.11
CA LEU A 144 -9.45 6.49 12.07
C LEU A 144 -8.69 7.79 11.86
N LYS A 145 -8.31 8.45 12.96
CA LYS A 145 -7.43 9.61 12.97
C LYS A 145 -6.13 9.25 13.69
N GLY A 146 -5.01 9.45 13.02
CA GLY A 146 -3.69 9.14 13.55
C GLY A 146 -3.17 10.19 14.52
N PRO A 147 -2.11 9.87 15.27
CA PRO A 147 -1.49 10.81 16.21
C PRO A 147 -0.92 12.06 15.51
N LEU A 148 -0.53 11.94 14.24
CA LEU A 148 -0.05 13.04 13.40
C LEU A 148 -1.19 13.80 12.68
N GLY A 149 -2.45 13.47 12.99
CA GLY A 149 -3.64 14.17 12.49
C GLY A 149 -4.13 13.71 11.11
N ASP A 150 -3.45 12.77 10.47
CA ASP A 150 -3.89 12.12 9.24
C ASP A 150 -5.12 11.24 9.48
N ASN A 151 -5.93 11.05 8.44
CA ASN A 151 -7.19 10.31 8.54
C ASN A 151 -7.27 9.27 7.44
N ILE A 152 -7.72 8.07 7.82
CA ILE A 152 -7.95 6.96 6.91
C ILE A 152 -9.32 6.34 7.17
N THR A 153 -9.93 5.79 6.13
CA THR A 153 -11.14 4.99 6.21
C THR A 153 -10.80 3.56 5.84
N LEU A 154 -11.08 2.63 6.75
CA LEU A 154 -11.03 1.19 6.51
C LEU A 154 -12.45 0.66 6.36
N LYS A 155 -12.69 -0.02 5.26
CA LYS A 155 -13.96 -0.71 5.00
C LYS A 155 -13.67 -2.19 4.74
N TYR A 156 -14.30 -3.07 5.52
CA TYR A 156 -14.20 -4.51 5.36
C TYR A 156 -15.51 -5.07 4.83
N PHE A 157 -15.48 -5.65 3.64
CA PHE A 157 -16.63 -6.33 3.03
C PHE A 157 -16.66 -7.78 3.50
N ILE A 158 -17.73 -8.14 4.23
CA ILE A 158 -17.84 -9.42 4.95
C ILE A 158 -17.88 -10.60 3.97
N ASN A 159 -18.66 -10.46 2.91
CA ASN A 159 -18.91 -11.56 1.96
C ASN A 159 -17.68 -11.99 1.16
N THR A 160 -16.69 -11.11 1.04
CA THR A 160 -15.57 -11.29 0.11
C THR A 160 -14.23 -11.22 0.80
N SER A 161 -14.23 -11.07 2.13
CA SER A 161 -13.01 -10.88 2.91
C SER A 161 -12.14 -9.76 2.35
N ARG A 162 -12.75 -8.70 1.83
CA ARG A 162 -12.02 -7.61 1.16
C ARG A 162 -11.92 -6.41 2.07
N MET A 163 -10.71 -6.00 2.38
CA MET A 163 -10.45 -4.70 2.98
C MET A 163 -10.22 -3.64 1.90
N GLN A 164 -10.76 -2.46 2.12
CA GLN A 164 -10.50 -1.25 1.36
C GLN A 164 -10.01 -0.14 2.31
N LEU A 165 -8.82 0.38 2.02
CA LEU A 165 -8.21 1.52 2.67
C LEU A 165 -8.33 2.75 1.76
N GLN A 166 -8.95 3.80 2.26
CA GLN A 166 -9.07 5.09 1.60
C GLN A 166 -8.42 6.19 2.45
N GLY A 167 -7.55 6.97 1.84
CA GLY A 167 -6.79 8.03 2.52
C GLY A 167 -5.59 8.46 1.68
N LYS A 168 -4.89 9.49 2.15
CA LYS A 168 -3.61 9.90 1.57
C LYS A 168 -2.50 8.97 2.08
N PRO A 169 -1.38 8.79 1.34
CA PRO A 169 -0.27 7.93 1.75
C PRO A 169 0.60 8.60 2.84
N LEU A 170 -0.03 8.93 3.96
CA LEU A 170 0.59 9.52 5.14
C LEU A 170 0.91 8.41 6.15
N HIS A 171 1.14 8.77 7.41
CA HIS A 171 1.64 7.85 8.43
C HIS A 171 0.75 6.60 8.63
N LEU A 172 -0.55 6.76 8.90
CA LEU A 172 -1.46 5.63 9.11
C LEU A 172 -1.58 4.73 7.88
N TYR A 173 -1.54 5.29 6.67
CA TYR A 173 -1.54 4.48 5.46
C TYR A 173 -0.32 3.55 5.43
N ASN A 174 0.86 4.09 5.72
CA ASN A 174 2.10 3.32 5.72
C ASN A 174 2.13 2.26 6.85
N GLU A 175 1.57 2.58 8.03
CA GLU A 175 1.43 1.58 9.10
C GLU A 175 0.49 0.43 8.68
N ILE A 176 -0.63 0.73 8.03
CA ILE A 176 -1.57 -0.31 7.56
C ILE A 176 -0.93 -1.17 6.48
N VAL A 177 -0.26 -0.57 5.50
CA VAL A 177 0.45 -1.33 4.46
C VAL A 177 1.54 -2.20 5.08
N SER A 178 2.23 -1.72 6.12
CA SER A 178 3.22 -2.52 6.87
C SER A 178 2.60 -3.73 7.55
N ILE A 179 1.46 -3.57 8.24
CA ILE A 179 0.76 -4.68 8.91
C ILE A 179 0.26 -5.69 7.88
N VAL A 180 -0.39 -5.20 6.82
CA VAL A 180 -0.89 -6.03 5.73
C VAL A 180 0.23 -6.78 5.02
N SER A 181 1.39 -6.15 4.84
CA SER A 181 2.57 -6.80 4.24
C SER A 181 3.08 -8.01 5.02
N ASP A 182 2.78 -8.07 6.32
CA ASP A 182 3.17 -9.19 7.18
C ASP A 182 2.16 -10.34 7.13
N MET A 183 0.94 -10.05 6.69
CA MET A 183 -0.20 -10.98 6.62
C MET A 183 -0.53 -11.40 5.18
N SER A 184 0.22 -10.96 4.19
CA SER A 184 -0.14 -11.13 2.77
C SER A 184 1.07 -11.38 1.89
N GLU A 185 0.84 -12.02 0.75
CA GLU A 185 1.86 -12.29 -0.25
C GLU A 185 2.35 -11.00 -0.91
N PHE A 186 3.62 -10.99 -1.33
CA PHE A 186 4.26 -9.83 -1.96
C PHE A 186 3.48 -9.31 -3.17
N ASP A 187 3.11 -10.22 -4.09
CA ASP A 187 2.42 -9.85 -5.34
C ASP A 187 1.08 -9.16 -5.08
N ASP A 188 0.30 -9.65 -4.10
CA ASP A 188 -1.01 -9.09 -3.76
C ASP A 188 -0.88 -7.66 -3.20
N VAL A 189 0.13 -7.43 -2.36
CA VAL A 189 0.39 -6.12 -1.76
C VAL A 189 0.88 -5.13 -2.81
N VAL A 190 1.81 -5.55 -3.67
CA VAL A 190 2.33 -4.71 -4.76
C VAL A 190 1.22 -4.35 -5.75
N ASP A 191 0.38 -5.30 -6.15
CA ASP A 191 -0.78 -5.05 -7.02
C ASP A 191 -1.79 -4.10 -6.38
N ALA A 192 -2.03 -4.21 -5.08
CA ALA A 192 -2.90 -3.29 -4.35
C ALA A 192 -2.31 -1.85 -4.35
N GLN A 193 -0.98 -1.71 -4.16
CA GLN A 193 -0.30 -0.42 -4.19
C GLN A 193 -0.27 0.22 -5.59
N LEU A 194 0.02 -0.56 -6.65
CA LEU A 194 -0.01 -0.09 -8.04
C LEU A 194 -1.39 0.46 -8.42
N ARG A 195 -2.45 -0.29 -8.07
CA ARG A 195 -3.86 0.14 -8.30
C ARG A 195 -4.22 1.38 -7.49
N TYR A 196 -3.77 1.46 -6.25
CA TYR A 196 -3.97 2.64 -5.39
C TYR A 196 -3.32 3.89 -6.00
N CYS A 197 -2.10 3.75 -6.55
CA CYS A 197 -1.33 4.85 -7.12
C CYS A 197 -1.70 5.18 -8.58
N ALA A 198 -2.55 4.36 -9.22
CA ALA A 198 -2.84 4.45 -10.65
C ALA A 198 -1.57 4.40 -11.52
N VAL A 199 -0.61 3.55 -11.13
CA VAL A 199 0.64 3.34 -11.85
C VAL A 199 0.46 2.13 -12.78
N ASP A 200 0.67 2.34 -14.07
CA ASP A 200 0.57 1.31 -15.11
C ASP A 200 1.93 0.59 -15.31
N VAL A 201 2.30 -0.17 -14.29
CA VAL A 201 3.51 -1.01 -14.24
C VAL A 201 3.10 -2.34 -13.63
N SER A 202 3.70 -3.46 -14.07
CA SER A 202 3.38 -4.76 -13.47
C SER A 202 4.10 -4.97 -12.15
N ASN A 203 3.55 -5.80 -11.25
CA ASN A 203 4.24 -6.21 -10.03
C ASN A 203 5.60 -6.86 -10.32
N LYS A 204 5.69 -7.63 -11.41
CA LYS A 204 6.91 -8.27 -11.89
C LYS A 204 8.00 -7.25 -12.27
N ASP A 205 7.63 -6.15 -12.93
CA ASP A 205 8.61 -5.11 -13.29
C ASP A 205 9.15 -4.42 -12.02
N ILE A 206 8.31 -4.22 -11.01
CA ILE A 206 8.74 -3.69 -9.69
C ILE A 206 9.69 -4.68 -9.01
N ASP A 207 9.36 -5.97 -9.02
CA ASP A 207 10.20 -7.02 -8.45
C ASP A 207 11.58 -7.10 -9.13
N GLU A 208 11.60 -7.08 -10.47
CA GLU A 208 12.84 -7.09 -11.26
C GLU A 208 13.69 -5.83 -11.02
N GLU A 209 13.07 -4.65 -10.93
CA GLU A 209 13.76 -3.40 -10.60
C GLU A 209 14.37 -3.47 -9.19
N MET A 210 13.62 -3.96 -8.21
CA MET A 210 14.12 -4.14 -6.85
C MET A 210 15.30 -5.12 -6.80
N LYS A 211 15.21 -6.26 -7.49
CA LYS A 211 16.31 -7.23 -7.60
C LYS A 211 17.56 -6.60 -8.20
N TYR A 212 17.41 -5.85 -9.29
CA TYR A 212 18.51 -5.15 -9.93
C TYR A 212 19.16 -4.12 -8.99
N VAL A 213 18.34 -3.34 -8.28
CA VAL A 213 18.82 -2.25 -7.41
C VAL A 213 19.46 -2.78 -6.13
N PHE A 214 18.90 -3.83 -5.53
CA PHE A 214 19.40 -4.38 -4.26
C PHE A 214 20.53 -5.40 -4.41
N GLY A 215 20.61 -6.10 -5.55
CA GLY A 215 21.57 -7.20 -5.74
C GLY A 215 21.42 -8.26 -4.64
N ASP A 216 22.53 -8.70 -4.05
CA ASP A 216 22.55 -9.75 -3.01
C ASP A 216 21.72 -9.41 -1.77
N LEU A 217 21.53 -8.12 -1.47
CA LEU A 217 20.67 -7.70 -0.36
C LEU A 217 19.21 -8.09 -0.60
N TYR A 218 18.77 -8.22 -1.85
CA TYR A 218 17.39 -8.58 -2.16
C TYR A 218 17.00 -9.92 -1.51
N ASP A 219 17.85 -10.94 -1.61
CA ASP A 219 17.57 -12.26 -1.04
C ASP A 219 17.66 -12.27 0.49
N PHE A 220 18.42 -11.34 1.07
CA PHE A 220 18.47 -11.14 2.51
C PHE A 220 17.21 -10.46 3.06
N LEU A 221 16.45 -9.69 2.27
CA LEU A 221 15.22 -9.04 2.75
C LEU A 221 14.06 -10.05 2.86
N SER A 222 13.23 -9.93 3.91
CA SER A 222 11.99 -10.72 4.01
C SER A 222 10.94 -10.28 3.00
N THR A 223 9.95 -11.14 2.73
CA THR A 223 8.77 -10.81 1.91
C THR A 223 8.08 -9.53 2.41
N THR A 224 7.83 -9.44 3.73
CA THR A 224 7.27 -8.24 4.37
C THR A 224 8.10 -6.98 4.09
N GLN A 225 9.44 -7.06 4.23
CA GLN A 225 10.33 -5.93 3.97
C GLN A 225 10.30 -5.51 2.51
N LYS A 226 10.28 -6.47 1.58
CA LYS A 226 10.17 -6.20 0.14
C LYS A 226 8.85 -5.50 -0.17
N SER A 227 7.72 -6.00 0.33
CA SER A 227 6.39 -5.42 0.11
C SER A 227 6.29 -3.97 0.60
N ILE A 228 6.88 -3.69 1.77
CA ILE A 228 6.95 -2.33 2.33
C ILE A 228 7.80 -1.44 1.41
N ILE A 229 9.03 -1.83 1.10
CA ILE A 229 9.96 -1.03 0.30
C ILE A 229 9.42 -0.77 -1.11
N ALA A 230 8.71 -1.75 -1.70
CA ALA A 230 8.07 -1.61 -3.01
C ALA A 230 7.15 -0.39 -3.09
N GLY A 231 6.55 0.03 -1.97
CA GLY A 231 5.77 1.26 -1.89
C GLY A 231 6.55 2.49 -2.34
N SER A 232 7.82 2.64 -1.93
CA SER A 232 8.66 3.75 -2.38
C SER A 232 9.05 3.65 -3.87
N PHE A 233 9.24 2.43 -4.40
CA PHE A 233 9.46 2.21 -5.84
C PHE A 233 8.24 2.56 -6.70
N ILE A 234 7.04 2.31 -6.19
CA ILE A 234 5.78 2.67 -6.85
C ILE A 234 5.52 4.18 -6.74
N PHE A 235 5.72 4.73 -5.54
CA PHE A 235 5.58 6.16 -5.28
C PHE A 235 6.53 7.02 -6.13
N SER A 236 7.76 6.54 -6.36
CA SER A 236 8.73 7.20 -7.25
C SER A 236 8.32 7.20 -8.74
N LYS A 237 7.27 6.47 -9.11
CA LYS A 237 6.70 6.45 -10.48
C LYS A 237 5.47 7.33 -10.62
N ILE A 238 4.97 7.90 -9.53
CA ILE A 238 3.82 8.82 -9.58
C ILE A 238 4.28 10.20 -10.07
N ALA A 239 3.67 10.73 -11.11
CA ALA A 239 3.92 12.08 -11.61
C ALA A 239 2.85 13.07 -11.13
N ILE A 240 2.89 13.44 -9.83
CA ILE A 240 2.03 14.48 -9.27
C ILE A 240 2.82 15.48 -8.45
N GLU A 241 2.37 16.73 -8.49
CA GLU A 241 2.85 17.75 -7.57
C GLU A 241 2.18 17.59 -6.20
N MET A 242 3.00 17.46 -5.16
CA MET A 242 2.57 17.42 -3.77
C MET A 242 3.21 18.58 -3.01
N PRO A 243 2.49 19.20 -2.05
CA PRO A 243 3.08 20.20 -1.17
C PRO A 243 4.10 19.60 -0.18
N ASP A 244 3.99 18.29 0.09
CA ASP A 244 4.90 17.53 0.93
C ASP A 244 5.07 16.11 0.37
N TYR A 245 6.31 15.77 0.03
CA TYR A 245 6.72 14.48 -0.51
C TYR A 245 7.26 13.52 0.56
N THR A 246 7.19 13.88 1.85
CA THR A 246 7.61 13.02 2.97
C THR A 246 7.01 11.62 2.89
N GLY A 247 5.74 11.51 2.49
CA GLY A 247 5.07 10.22 2.33
C GLY A 247 5.74 9.26 1.33
N LEU A 248 6.52 9.76 0.36
CA LEU A 248 7.18 8.91 -0.64
C LEU A 248 8.35 8.10 -0.06
N ILE A 249 9.03 8.63 0.95
CA ILE A 249 10.23 8.00 1.54
C ILE A 249 9.91 7.13 2.77
N GLN A 250 8.72 7.26 3.35
CA GLN A 250 8.33 6.53 4.56
C GLN A 250 8.42 5.00 4.41
N PRO A 251 7.97 4.39 3.29
CA PRO A 251 8.14 2.94 3.11
C PRO A 251 9.62 2.52 3.10
N ALA A 252 10.50 3.27 2.43
CA ALA A 252 11.93 3.01 2.43
C ALA A 252 12.57 3.15 3.83
N LEU A 253 12.18 4.16 4.62
CA LEU A 253 12.63 4.31 6.01
C LEU A 253 12.18 3.16 6.90
N ARG A 254 10.95 2.68 6.72
CA ARG A 254 10.42 1.51 7.44
C ARG A 254 11.13 0.22 7.04
N GLY A 255 11.44 0.07 5.75
CA GLY A 255 12.28 -1.01 5.23
C GLY A 255 13.69 -0.99 5.83
N LEU A 256 14.32 0.18 5.91
CA LEU A 256 15.63 0.38 6.56
C LEU A 256 15.59 -0.01 8.05
N GLU A 257 14.56 0.40 8.79
CA GLU A 257 14.38 -0.01 10.19
C GLU A 257 14.32 -1.53 10.34
N GLY A 258 13.48 -2.18 9.53
CA GLY A 258 13.36 -3.64 9.51
C GLY A 258 14.68 -4.32 9.13
N TYR A 259 15.41 -3.78 8.16
CA TYR A 259 16.73 -4.28 7.76
C TYR A 259 17.74 -4.21 8.91
N ILE A 260 17.80 -3.11 9.66
CA ILE A 260 18.69 -2.99 10.84
C ILE A 260 18.31 -4.01 11.91
N LYS A 261 17.01 -4.18 12.21
CA LYS A 261 16.54 -5.23 13.13
C LYS A 261 16.94 -6.62 12.66
N LYS A 262 16.85 -6.90 11.36
CA LYS A 262 17.25 -8.19 10.79
C LYS A 262 18.74 -8.46 10.93
N LEU A 263 19.60 -7.46 10.74
CA LEU A 263 21.04 -7.59 11.02
C LEU A 263 21.31 -7.91 12.49
N LEU A 264 20.64 -7.21 13.42
CA LEU A 264 20.75 -7.48 14.86
C LEU A 264 20.35 -8.92 15.19
N THR A 265 19.19 -9.39 14.69
CA THR A 265 18.73 -10.76 14.91
C THR A 265 19.66 -11.80 14.29
N ASN A 266 20.28 -11.51 13.14
CA ASN A 266 21.27 -12.40 12.53
C ASN A 266 22.53 -12.58 13.40
N GLU A 267 22.85 -11.60 14.24
CA GLU A 267 23.91 -11.69 15.25
C GLU A 267 23.41 -12.19 16.62
N GLY A 268 22.20 -12.74 16.70
CA GLY A 268 21.64 -13.32 17.93
C GLY A 268 21.03 -12.31 18.90
N VAL A 269 20.82 -11.05 18.49
CA VAL A 269 20.14 -10.04 19.30
C VAL A 269 18.62 -10.19 19.15
N GLU A 270 17.94 -10.49 20.25
CA GLU A 270 16.48 -10.60 20.28
C GLU A 270 15.83 -9.22 20.06
N CYS A 271 15.17 -9.07 18.90
CA CYS A 271 14.42 -7.87 18.54
C CYS A 271 12.93 -8.17 18.58
N ASN A 272 12.29 -7.95 19.74
CA ASN A 272 10.84 -8.12 19.84
C ASN A 272 10.10 -7.10 18.97
N SER A 273 8.91 -7.46 18.49
CA SER A 273 8.07 -6.60 17.64
C SER A 273 7.73 -5.27 18.34
N GLU A 274 7.57 -5.29 19.67
CA GLU A 274 7.29 -4.12 20.51
C GLU A 274 8.52 -3.25 20.79
N ASP A 275 9.74 -3.78 20.61
CA ASP A 275 10.96 -3.04 20.90
C ASP A 275 11.19 -1.97 19.81
N GLN A 276 11.24 -0.71 20.24
CA GLN A 276 11.73 0.36 19.38
C GLN A 276 13.21 0.15 19.09
N LEU A 277 13.63 0.36 17.83
CA LEU A 277 15.01 0.13 17.41
C LEU A 277 16.03 0.89 18.27
N GLY A 278 15.65 2.05 18.82
CA GLY A 278 16.50 2.83 19.70
C GLY A 278 16.87 2.17 21.04
N LYS A 279 16.23 1.07 21.43
CA LYS A 279 16.56 0.30 22.65
C LYS A 279 17.99 -0.24 22.65
N PHE A 280 18.55 -0.55 21.47
CA PHE A 280 19.88 -1.16 21.32
C PHE A 280 21.02 -0.15 21.27
N PHE A 281 20.70 1.14 21.32
CA PHE A 281 21.67 2.21 21.16
C PHE A 281 21.50 3.29 22.23
N SER A 282 22.60 3.93 22.59
CA SER A 282 22.61 5.03 23.53
C SER A 282 23.51 6.15 23.02
N ARG A 283 23.38 7.34 23.59
CA ARG A 283 24.27 8.47 23.31
C ARG A 283 24.54 9.21 24.60
N LYS A 284 25.76 9.71 24.77
CA LYS A 284 26.16 10.46 25.97
C LYS A 284 25.46 11.81 26.07
N SER A 285 25.22 12.44 24.93
CA SER A 285 24.58 13.75 24.82
C SER A 285 23.78 13.87 23.52
N LYS A 286 22.91 14.88 23.41
CA LYS A 286 22.10 15.10 22.19
C LYS A 286 22.93 15.42 20.94
N SER A 287 24.15 15.94 21.13
CA SER A 287 25.08 16.34 20.06
C SER A 287 26.00 15.22 19.59
N GLU A 288 26.06 14.10 20.30
CA GLU A 288 26.92 12.97 19.95
C GLU A 288 26.15 11.91 19.14
N PRO A 289 26.87 11.18 18.26
CA PRO A 289 26.28 10.03 17.59
C PRO A 289 25.89 8.95 18.60
N PHE A 290 24.93 8.13 18.22
CA PHE A 290 24.59 6.93 18.97
C PHE A 290 25.72 5.91 18.87
N ILE A 291 25.92 5.19 19.97
CA ILE A 291 26.78 4.01 20.08
C ILE A 291 25.90 2.81 20.42
N MET A 292 26.34 1.62 20.03
CA MET A 292 25.68 0.38 20.44
C MET A 292 25.82 0.19 21.95
N ASN A 293 24.77 -0.32 22.58
CA ASN A 293 24.82 -0.65 24.01
C ASN A 293 25.76 -1.82 24.27
N GLU A 294 26.40 -1.82 25.44
CA GLU A 294 27.41 -2.82 25.81
C GLU A 294 26.89 -4.26 25.73
N ASP A 295 25.69 -4.52 26.27
CA ASP A 295 25.07 -5.86 26.19
C ASP A 295 24.85 -6.33 24.75
N THR A 296 24.48 -5.42 23.84
CA THR A 296 24.29 -5.73 22.42
C THR A 296 25.63 -5.93 21.72
N SER A 297 26.62 -5.08 22.00
CA SER A 297 27.98 -5.20 21.46
C SER A 297 28.62 -6.54 21.86
N LEU A 298 28.47 -6.95 23.13
CA LEU A 298 28.96 -8.24 23.63
C LEU A 298 28.31 -9.44 22.94
N LEU A 299 27.03 -9.36 22.57
CA LEU A 299 26.35 -10.42 21.83
C LEU A 299 26.87 -10.53 20.39
N ILE A 300 27.05 -9.40 19.70
CA ILE A 300 27.56 -9.38 18.32
C ILE A 300 29.01 -9.83 18.27
N ASN A 301 29.82 -9.40 19.24
CA ASN A 301 31.24 -9.79 19.39
C ASN A 301 32.06 -9.66 18.09
N ASN A 302 31.73 -8.66 17.25
CA ASN A 302 32.43 -8.35 16.01
C ASN A 302 32.39 -6.83 15.79
N GLU A 303 33.52 -6.18 16.02
CA GLU A 303 33.65 -4.72 15.99
C GLU A 303 33.20 -4.13 14.64
N LYS A 304 33.52 -4.79 13.52
CA LYS A 304 33.19 -4.25 12.20
C LYS A 304 31.69 -4.36 11.88
N LYS A 305 31.04 -5.45 12.32
CA LYS A 305 29.58 -5.60 12.21
C LYS A 305 28.86 -4.61 13.11
N GLU A 306 29.33 -4.44 14.35
CA GLU A 306 28.84 -3.42 15.28
C GLU A 306 28.93 -2.02 14.66
N GLN A 307 30.09 -1.64 14.12
CA GLN A 307 30.29 -0.34 13.47
C GLN A 307 29.33 -0.14 12.30
N THR A 308 29.11 -1.18 11.50
CA THR A 308 28.19 -1.13 10.35
C THR A 308 26.74 -0.93 10.79
N ILE A 309 26.28 -1.68 11.80
CA ILE A 309 24.93 -1.58 12.34
C ILE A 309 24.72 -0.22 13.03
N THR A 310 25.70 0.26 13.78
CA THR A 310 25.67 1.58 14.44
C THR A 310 25.63 2.72 13.44
N TYR A 311 26.38 2.62 12.34
CA TYR A 311 26.32 3.57 11.23
C TYR A 311 24.91 3.64 10.63
N LEU A 312 24.31 2.49 10.34
CA LEU A 312 22.96 2.40 9.80
C LEU A 312 21.93 3.03 10.73
N TYR A 313 22.00 2.76 12.04
CA TYR A 313 21.08 3.35 13.01
C TYR A 313 21.21 4.88 13.10
N ASN A 314 22.44 5.41 13.11
CA ASN A 314 22.66 6.85 13.09
C ASN A 314 22.09 7.49 11.82
N TYR A 315 22.29 6.86 10.66
CA TYR A 315 21.71 7.32 9.39
C TYR A 315 20.17 7.29 9.43
N TYR A 316 19.58 6.17 9.89
CA TYR A 316 18.14 6.02 10.07
C TYR A 316 17.57 7.10 10.98
N PHE A 317 18.15 7.29 12.18
CA PHE A 317 17.69 8.29 13.14
C PHE A 317 17.75 9.71 12.56
N LYS A 318 18.89 10.08 11.96
CA LYS A 318 19.09 11.40 11.36
C LYS A 318 18.10 11.69 10.23
N THR A 319 17.82 10.68 9.40
CA THR A 319 16.93 10.82 8.25
C THR A 319 15.46 10.81 8.67
N ARG A 320 15.07 9.94 9.61
CA ARG A 320 13.69 9.79 10.07
C ARG A 320 13.22 10.92 10.99
N HIS A 321 14.06 11.36 11.93
CA HIS A 321 13.67 12.25 13.01
C HIS A 321 13.03 13.57 12.53
N PRO A 322 13.57 14.29 11.51
CA PRO A 322 12.99 15.54 11.05
C PRO A 322 11.56 15.39 10.48
N TYR A 323 11.27 14.25 9.86
CA TYR A 323 10.04 14.04 9.09
C TYR A 323 8.91 13.35 9.88
N ASN A 324 9.19 12.93 11.12
CA ASN A 324 8.22 12.24 11.97
C ASN A 324 7.78 13.06 13.19
N HIS A 325 8.20 14.32 13.29
CA HIS A 325 7.80 15.23 14.35
C HIS A 325 7.31 16.55 13.77
N ALA A 326 6.08 16.93 14.13
CA ALA A 326 5.63 18.31 14.01
C ALA A 326 6.06 19.08 15.26
N THR A 327 6.48 20.33 15.08
CA THR A 327 6.88 21.19 16.19
C THR A 327 5.75 22.16 16.55
N SER A 328 5.84 22.84 17.70
CA SER A 328 4.84 23.84 18.11
C SER A 328 4.90 25.14 17.30
N ARG A 329 5.86 25.27 16.39
CA ARG A 329 6.05 26.42 15.50
C ARG A 329 6.02 25.93 14.07
N ASP A 330 5.06 26.38 13.27
CA ASP A 330 4.85 25.89 11.91
C ASP A 330 6.13 25.92 11.04
N PHE A 331 6.99 26.92 11.21
CA PHE A 331 8.27 27.07 10.49
C PHE A 331 9.35 26.04 10.84
N ASP A 332 9.25 25.38 12.01
CA ASP A 332 10.24 24.41 12.47
C ASP A 332 9.85 22.97 12.08
N THR A 333 8.68 22.78 11.45
CA THR A 333 8.24 21.47 10.93
C THR A 333 8.85 21.23 9.56
N VAL A 334 9.71 20.22 9.45
CA VAL A 334 10.42 19.91 8.21
C VAL A 334 9.56 19.05 7.31
N ILE A 335 9.32 19.53 6.08
CA ILE A 335 8.69 18.77 5.00
C ILE A 335 9.65 18.58 3.83
N ILE A 336 9.30 17.69 2.90
CA ILE A 336 10.04 17.53 1.64
C ILE A 336 9.27 18.28 0.57
N GLU A 337 9.72 19.47 0.21
CA GLU A 337 8.99 20.37 -0.70
C GLU A 337 9.16 20.02 -2.19
N SER A 338 10.20 19.25 -2.55
CA SER A 338 10.47 18.87 -3.94
C SER A 338 10.56 17.36 -4.12
N ARG A 339 10.06 16.90 -5.28
CA ARG A 339 10.15 15.50 -5.66
C ARG A 339 11.59 15.02 -5.81
N GLU A 340 12.44 15.84 -6.44
CA GLU A 340 13.86 15.54 -6.61
C GLU A 340 14.53 15.21 -5.27
N LYS A 341 14.28 16.02 -4.22
CA LYS A 341 14.81 15.76 -2.88
C LYS A 341 14.28 14.47 -2.28
N ALA A 342 13.01 14.13 -2.49
CA ALA A 342 12.45 12.86 -2.04
C ALA A 342 13.11 11.67 -2.74
N ASP A 343 13.30 11.76 -4.05
CA ASP A 343 13.93 10.73 -4.86
C ASP A 343 15.43 10.56 -4.49
N ASP A 344 16.13 11.65 -4.18
CA ASP A 344 17.52 11.62 -3.71
C ASP A 344 17.64 10.92 -2.35
N ILE A 345 16.77 11.27 -1.39
CA ILE A 345 16.75 10.62 -0.08
C ILE A 345 16.41 9.14 -0.24
N PHE A 346 15.45 8.79 -1.10
CA PHE A 346 15.12 7.40 -1.39
C PHE A 346 16.33 6.63 -1.94
N ARG A 347 17.00 7.17 -2.96
CA ARG A 347 18.22 6.55 -3.54
C ARG A 347 19.33 6.42 -2.50
N GLU A 348 19.50 7.41 -1.63
CA GLU A 348 20.50 7.37 -0.56
C GLU A 348 20.19 6.27 0.45
N ILE A 349 18.94 6.11 0.88
CA ILE A 349 18.51 5.00 1.77
C ILE A 349 18.89 3.66 1.15
N ILE A 350 18.54 3.45 -0.11
CA ILE A 350 18.86 2.21 -0.84
C ILE A 350 20.37 2.00 -0.92
N SER A 351 21.13 3.02 -1.32
CA SER A 351 22.59 2.96 -1.43
C SER A 351 23.24 2.61 -0.08
N VAL A 352 22.76 3.20 1.01
CA VAL A 352 23.25 2.93 2.37
C VAL A 352 22.96 1.49 2.79
N MET A 353 21.79 0.94 2.44
CA MET A 353 21.46 -0.46 2.70
C MET A 353 22.39 -1.41 1.93
N VAL A 354 22.52 -1.23 0.61
CA VAL A 354 23.33 -2.10 -0.26
C VAL A 354 24.82 -2.07 0.13
N THR A 355 25.37 -0.87 0.33
CA THR A 355 26.79 -0.71 0.69
C THR A 355 27.07 -1.24 2.10
N SER A 356 26.16 -1.05 3.05
CA SER A 356 26.31 -1.61 4.41
C SER A 356 26.17 -3.13 4.41
N PHE A 357 25.30 -3.72 3.59
CA PHE A 357 25.20 -5.18 3.48
C PHE A 357 26.49 -5.81 2.95
N SER A 358 27.08 -5.19 1.92
CA SER A 358 28.37 -5.61 1.38
C SER A 358 29.48 -5.53 2.44
N ARG A 359 29.51 -4.45 3.25
CA ARG A 359 30.48 -4.33 4.35
C ARG A 359 30.23 -5.39 5.42
N TYR A 360 28.99 -5.57 5.84
CA TYR A 360 28.59 -6.51 6.88
C TYR A 360 28.99 -7.95 6.56
N ASN A 361 28.81 -8.42 5.32
CA ASN A 361 29.19 -9.78 4.91
C ASN A 361 30.71 -9.95 4.68
N ASN A 362 31.43 -8.91 4.28
CA ASN A 362 32.89 -8.97 4.10
C ASN A 362 33.68 -8.89 5.43
N ASN A 363 32.98 -8.82 6.56
CA ASN A 363 33.54 -8.65 7.90
C ASN A 363 33.49 -9.94 8.74
N GLU A 364 33.34 -11.10 8.09
CA GLU A 364 33.53 -12.42 8.72
C GLU A 364 34.96 -12.67 9.21
#